data_AF-A0A378AXG3-F1
#
_entry.id   AF-A0A378AXG3-F1
#
_cell.length_a   1.000
_cell.length_b   1.000
_cell.length_c   1.000
_cell.angle_alpha   90.00
_cell.angle_beta   90.00
_cell.angle_gamma   90.00
#
_symmetry.space_group_name_H-M   'P 1'
#
loop_
_entity.id
_entity.type
_entity.pdbx_description
1 polymer ?
#
loop_
_entity_poly.entity_id
_entity_poly.type
_entity_poly.pdbx_seq_one_letter_code
_entity_poly.pdbx_strand_id
1 'polypeptide(L)'
;MCNAEHSQSGYNVLRKMVAPLSREGRFFSAVMFSGSHRQSLRELQQENADIAAIDCVTYALLQRHQPQALAGLVAIGWSPAAPGLPLITAGATPAATLNSLREALQQLVSDDRYRSLCDALLICGYSDMSREAYAPLLAWRDEAAALGSASYRRNARPAICAGAGYSGWSHGWALRSIRR
;
A
#
# COMPACT_ATOMS: atom_id res chain seq x y z
N MET A 1 0.85 3.63 -14.08
CA MET A 1 1.07 2.21 -13.74
C MET A 1 0.64 1.94 -12.31
N CYS A 2 -0.18 0.91 -12.11
CA CYS A 2 -0.62 0.43 -10.79
C CYS A 2 -0.13 -1.00 -10.61
N ASN A 3 -0.02 -1.50 -9.38
CA ASN A 3 0.36 -2.90 -9.18
C ASN A 3 -0.82 -3.85 -9.41
N ALA A 4 -1.96 -3.65 -8.74
CA ALA A 4 -3.12 -4.52 -8.79
C ALA A 4 -4.39 -3.76 -8.39
N GLU A 5 -5.55 -4.20 -8.88
CA GLU A 5 -6.86 -3.58 -8.61
C GLU A 5 -7.26 -3.58 -7.12
N HIS A 6 -6.80 -4.57 -6.36
CA HIS A 6 -7.10 -4.68 -4.94
C HIS A 6 -6.07 -3.97 -4.05
N SER A 7 -5.05 -3.33 -4.62
CA SER A 7 -4.00 -2.68 -3.82
C SER A 7 -4.45 -1.34 -3.27
N GLN A 8 -4.19 -1.13 -1.98
CA GLN A 8 -4.44 0.15 -1.32
C GLN A 8 -3.44 1.20 -1.81
N SER A 9 -2.15 1.00 -1.53
CA SER A 9 -1.07 1.94 -1.87
C SER A 9 -0.74 2.00 -3.36
N GLY A 10 -0.96 0.91 -4.10
CA GLY A 10 -0.64 0.85 -5.53
C GLY A 10 -1.80 1.14 -6.47
N TYR A 11 -3.00 1.41 -5.97
CA TYR A 11 -4.14 1.79 -6.81
C TYR A 11 -5.23 2.60 -6.11
N ASN A 12 -5.79 2.10 -5.00
CA ASN A 12 -6.96 2.73 -4.37
C ASN A 12 -6.68 4.18 -3.94
N VAL A 13 -5.54 4.41 -3.29
CA VAL A 13 -5.16 5.74 -2.82
C VAL A 13 -4.85 6.69 -3.98
N LEU A 14 -4.29 6.18 -5.09
CA LEU A 14 -4.08 6.98 -6.29
C LEU A 14 -5.41 7.48 -6.84
N ARG A 15 -6.42 6.61 -6.94
CA ARG A 15 -7.76 7.03 -7.37
C ARG A 15 -8.33 8.12 -6.48
N LYS A 16 -8.20 7.98 -5.16
CA LYS A 16 -8.64 9.01 -4.21
C LYS A 16 -7.94 10.35 -4.42
N MET A 17 -6.65 10.34 -4.73
CA MET A 17 -5.88 11.58 -4.98
C MET A 17 -6.25 12.26 -6.29
N VAL A 18 -6.55 11.49 -7.34
CA VAL A 18 -6.82 12.05 -8.68
C VAL A 18 -8.30 12.27 -8.98
N ALA A 19 -9.21 11.62 -8.24
CA ALA A 19 -10.65 11.74 -8.45
C ALA A 19 -11.14 13.20 -8.46
N PRO A 20 -10.76 14.08 -7.51
CA PRO A 20 -11.16 15.49 -7.52
C PRO A 20 -10.58 16.31 -8.67
N LEU A 21 -9.54 15.80 -9.33
CA LEU A 21 -8.84 16.45 -10.44
C LEU A 21 -9.32 15.97 -11.81
N SER A 22 -10.19 14.95 -11.83
CA SER A 22 -10.68 14.34 -13.07
C SER A 22 -11.52 15.33 -13.87
N ARG A 23 -11.33 15.33 -15.19
CA ARG A 23 -12.17 16.05 -16.15
C ARG A 23 -12.92 15.02 -16.98
N GLU A 24 -14.23 15.17 -17.09
CA GLU A 24 -15.08 14.22 -17.84
C GLU A 24 -14.89 12.76 -17.37
N GLY A 25 -14.74 12.57 -16.04
CA GLY A 25 -14.54 11.25 -15.43
C GLY A 25 -13.15 10.63 -15.66
N ARG A 26 -12.17 11.37 -16.18
CA ARG A 26 -10.82 10.84 -16.42
C ARG A 26 -9.75 11.83 -15.94
N PHE A 27 -8.71 11.28 -15.33
CA PHE A 27 -7.47 12.01 -15.02
C PHE A 27 -6.31 11.52 -15.88
N PHE A 28 -6.16 10.19 -15.99
CA PHE A 28 -5.17 9.56 -16.86
C PHE A 28 -5.82 9.12 -18.18
N SER A 29 -5.06 9.17 -19.27
CA SER A 29 -5.47 8.61 -20.57
C SER A 29 -5.57 7.08 -20.52
N ALA A 30 -4.74 6.42 -19.71
CA ALA A 30 -4.75 4.97 -19.51
C ALA A 30 -4.30 4.59 -18.09
N VAL A 31 -4.80 3.44 -17.61
CA VAL A 31 -4.35 2.78 -16.38
C VAL A 31 -4.00 1.33 -16.72
N MET A 32 -2.84 0.88 -16.27
CA MET A 32 -2.32 -0.48 -16.48
C MET A 32 -1.92 -1.10 -15.15
N PHE A 33 -1.98 -2.43 -15.07
CA PHE A 33 -1.64 -3.21 -13.89
C PHE A 33 -0.41 -4.10 -14.14
N SER A 34 0.64 -3.91 -13.35
CA SER A 34 1.92 -4.61 -13.50
C SER A 34 2.06 -5.87 -12.62
N GLY A 35 1.08 -6.17 -11.78
CA GLY A 35 1.09 -7.27 -10.81
C GLY A 35 1.89 -7.01 -9.52
N SER A 36 2.89 -6.12 -9.53
CA SER A 36 3.67 -5.78 -8.32
C SER A 36 4.26 -4.36 -8.39
N HIS A 37 4.56 -3.75 -7.24
CA HIS A 37 5.21 -2.44 -7.16
C HIS A 37 6.58 -2.45 -7.85
N ARG A 38 7.37 -3.51 -7.64
CA ARG A 38 8.68 -3.65 -8.28
C ARG A 38 8.55 -3.75 -9.80
N GLN A 39 7.53 -4.43 -10.33
CA GLN A 39 7.27 -4.38 -11.76
C GLN A 39 6.82 -2.98 -12.18
N SER A 40 5.98 -2.28 -11.42
CA SER A 40 5.57 -0.91 -11.76
C SER A 40 6.76 0.03 -11.92
N LEU A 41 7.80 -0.10 -11.08
CA LEU A 41 9.04 0.67 -11.19
C LEU A 41 9.80 0.35 -12.49
N ARG A 42 9.89 -0.93 -12.86
CA ARG A 42 10.53 -1.32 -14.14
C ARG A 42 9.81 -0.73 -15.35
N GLU A 43 8.48 -0.72 -15.32
CA GLU A 43 7.67 -0.12 -16.39
C GLU A 43 7.93 1.40 -16.50
N LEU A 44 8.22 2.09 -15.40
CA LEU A 44 8.67 3.49 -15.45
C LEU A 44 10.07 3.63 -16.05
N GLN A 45 11.00 2.77 -15.66
CA GLN A 45 12.38 2.80 -16.16
C GLN A 45 12.47 2.47 -17.65
N GLN A 46 11.54 1.64 -18.14
CA GLN A 46 11.39 1.28 -19.56
C GLN A 46 10.53 2.28 -20.34
N GLU A 47 10.04 3.35 -19.69
CA GLU A 47 9.22 4.39 -20.30
C GLU A 47 7.85 3.89 -20.84
N ASN A 48 7.40 2.72 -20.37
CA ASN A 48 6.07 2.17 -20.67
C ASN A 48 4.95 2.85 -19.87
N ALA A 49 5.30 3.66 -18.86
CA ALA A 49 4.36 4.46 -18.10
C ALA A 49 5.01 5.75 -17.59
N ASP A 50 4.21 6.82 -17.45
CA ASP A 50 4.72 8.11 -16.98
C ASP A 50 4.81 8.19 -15.44
N ILE A 51 3.84 7.59 -14.73
CA ILE A 51 3.72 7.65 -13.26
C ILE A 51 3.35 6.27 -12.71
N ALA A 52 3.86 5.92 -11.52
CA ALA A 52 3.44 4.74 -10.76
C ALA A 52 3.08 5.07 -9.30
N ALA A 53 2.11 4.32 -8.76
CA ALA A 53 1.77 4.34 -7.34
C ALA A 53 2.53 3.22 -6.60
N ILE A 54 3.38 3.60 -5.64
CA ILE A 54 4.31 2.69 -4.96
C ILE A 54 4.12 2.77 -3.45
N ASP A 55 4.10 1.60 -2.81
CA ASP A 55 4.05 1.48 -1.36
C ASP A 55 5.30 2.03 -0.68
N CYS A 56 5.17 2.75 0.45
CA CYS A 56 6.33 3.37 1.10
C CYS A 56 7.30 2.41 1.74
N VAL A 57 6.82 1.30 2.28
CA VAL A 57 7.69 0.28 2.84
C VAL A 57 8.48 -0.36 1.71
N THR A 58 7.81 -0.69 0.60
CA THR A 58 8.49 -1.21 -0.60
C THR A 58 9.54 -0.23 -1.12
N TYR A 59 9.20 1.06 -1.23
CA TYR A 59 10.14 2.08 -1.68
C TYR A 59 11.36 2.20 -0.75
N ALA A 60 11.13 2.28 0.57
CA ALA A 60 12.20 2.41 1.55
C ALA A 60 13.11 1.16 1.60
N LEU A 61 12.53 -0.05 1.50
CA LEU A 61 13.30 -1.29 1.40
C LEU A 61 14.14 -1.33 0.11
N LEU A 62 13.58 -0.90 -1.02
CA LEU A 62 14.35 -0.81 -2.27
C LEU A 62 15.45 0.24 -2.17
N GLN A 63 15.20 1.39 -1.55
CA GLN A 63 16.22 2.41 -1.34
C GLN A 63 17.39 1.86 -0.49
N ARG A 64 17.08 1.12 0.58
CA ARG A 64 18.09 0.54 1.48
C ARG A 64 18.88 -0.60 0.87
N HIS A 65 18.22 -1.50 0.14
CA HIS A 65 18.82 -2.78 -0.26
C HIS A 65 19.11 -2.89 -1.76
N GLN A 66 18.41 -2.12 -2.60
CA GLN A 66 18.48 -2.21 -4.06
C GLN A 66 18.28 -0.83 -4.74
N PRO A 67 19.09 0.19 -4.40
CA PRO A 67 18.89 1.57 -4.87
C PRO A 67 18.85 1.70 -6.41
N GLN A 68 19.50 0.80 -7.14
CA GLN A 68 19.43 0.72 -8.61
C GLN A 68 18.01 0.52 -9.15
N ALA A 69 17.11 -0.09 -8.37
CA ALA A 69 15.70 -0.24 -8.75
C ALA A 69 14.93 1.10 -8.76
N LEU A 70 15.52 2.14 -8.16
CA LEU A 70 14.98 3.49 -8.10
C LEU A 70 15.78 4.49 -8.97
N ALA A 71 16.85 4.02 -9.64
CA ALA A 71 17.68 4.87 -10.46
C ALA A 71 16.88 5.52 -11.59
N GLY A 72 17.04 6.84 -11.75
CA GLY A 72 16.33 7.63 -12.77
C GLY A 72 14.86 7.90 -12.46
N LEU A 73 14.37 7.55 -11.27
CA LEU A 73 13.01 7.81 -10.81
C LEU A 73 13.02 8.88 -9.73
N VAL A 74 11.97 9.70 -9.68
CA VAL A 74 11.76 10.74 -8.67
C VAL A 74 10.38 10.63 -8.05
N ALA A 75 10.29 10.90 -6.75
CA ALA A 75 9.01 11.05 -6.09
C ALA A 75 8.37 12.40 -6.43
N ILE A 76 7.12 12.36 -6.87
CA ILE A 76 6.37 13.55 -7.30
C ILE A 76 5.18 13.87 -6.40
N GLY A 77 4.90 13.03 -5.41
CA GLY A 77 3.81 13.26 -4.48
C GLY A 77 3.65 12.15 -3.46
N TRP A 78 2.90 12.47 -2.42
CA TRP A 78 2.62 11.61 -1.29
C TRP A 78 1.14 11.56 -1.04
N SER A 79 0.61 10.36 -0.81
CA SER A 79 -0.77 10.22 -0.37
C SER A 79 -0.90 10.62 1.10
N PRO A 80 -2.12 10.97 1.53
CA PRO A 80 -2.46 10.98 2.94
C PRO A 80 -2.18 9.64 3.56
N ALA A 81 -1.85 9.70 4.84
CA ALA A 81 -1.52 8.51 5.57
C ALA A 81 -2.72 7.56 5.68
N ALA A 82 -2.41 6.27 5.71
CA ALA A 82 -3.36 5.17 5.86
C ALA A 82 -2.90 4.24 7.00
N PRO A 83 -3.83 3.49 7.63
CA PRO A 83 -3.46 2.40 8.52
C PRO A 83 -2.48 1.41 7.85
N GLY A 84 -1.53 0.90 8.62
CA GLY A 84 -0.52 -0.05 8.14
C GLY A 84 -1.10 -1.37 7.62
N LEU A 85 -0.29 -2.10 6.85
CA LEU A 85 -0.68 -3.37 6.23
C LEU A 85 -1.16 -4.38 7.28
N PRO A 86 -2.34 -5.00 7.10
CA PRO A 86 -2.85 -5.92 8.09
C PRO A 86 -2.31 -7.35 7.96
N LEU A 87 -1.98 -7.96 9.10
CA LEU A 87 -1.92 -9.39 9.37
C LEU A 87 -3.32 -9.91 9.72
N ILE A 88 -3.84 -10.86 8.94
CA ILE A 88 -5.24 -11.27 9.05
C ILE A 88 -5.34 -12.77 9.32
N THR A 89 -6.26 -13.17 10.20
CA THR A 89 -6.58 -14.58 10.44
C THR A 89 -7.95 -14.93 9.86
N ALA A 90 -8.29 -16.22 9.80
CA ALA A 90 -9.64 -16.64 9.47
C ALA A 90 -10.64 -16.13 10.54
N GLY A 91 -11.88 -15.84 10.12
CA GLY A 91 -12.92 -15.39 11.06
C GLY A 91 -13.29 -16.42 12.12
N ALA A 92 -13.02 -17.71 11.87
CA ALA A 92 -13.27 -18.81 12.79
C ALA A 92 -12.04 -19.19 13.64
N THR A 93 -10.96 -18.39 13.62
CA THR A 93 -9.77 -18.67 14.43
C THR A 93 -10.14 -18.68 15.92
N PRO A 94 -9.81 -19.75 16.68
CA PRO A 94 -10.12 -19.81 18.11
C PRO A 94 -9.47 -18.67 18.89
N ALA A 95 -10.16 -18.18 19.92
CA ALA A 95 -9.67 -17.08 20.75
C ALA A 95 -8.29 -17.36 21.37
N ALA A 96 -8.04 -18.59 21.81
CA ALA A 96 -6.75 -19.00 22.34
C ALA A 96 -5.62 -18.85 21.32
N THR A 97 -5.84 -19.30 20.08
CA THR A 97 -4.87 -19.15 18.98
C THR A 97 -4.65 -17.68 18.64
N LEU A 98 -5.71 -16.87 18.60
CA LEU A 98 -5.59 -15.43 18.34
C LEU A 98 -4.75 -14.73 19.42
N ASN A 99 -4.93 -15.09 20.69
CA ASN A 99 -4.15 -14.54 21.79
C ASN A 99 -2.67 -14.94 21.70
N SER A 100 -2.37 -16.21 21.39
CA SER A 100 -0.98 -16.64 21.19
C SER A 100 -0.30 -15.92 20.01
N LEU A 101 -1.02 -15.65 18.92
CA LEU A 101 -0.49 -14.87 17.79
C LEU A 101 -0.19 -13.43 18.20
N ARG A 102 -1.08 -12.78 18.97
CA ARG A 102 -0.88 -11.43 19.50
C ARG A 102 0.34 -11.37 20.41
N GLU A 103 0.47 -12.32 21.34
CA GLU A 103 1.62 -12.43 22.24
C GLU A 103 2.93 -12.60 21.45
N ALA A 104 2.94 -13.47 20.44
CA ALA A 104 4.11 -13.69 19.60
C ALA A 104 4.50 -12.42 18.81
N LEU A 105 3.53 -11.69 18.26
CA LEU A 105 3.78 -10.43 17.55
C LEU A 105 4.26 -9.32 18.50
N GLN A 106 3.70 -9.25 19.71
CA GLN A 106 4.16 -8.31 20.73
C GLN A 106 5.59 -8.63 21.16
N GLN A 107 5.92 -9.91 21.36
CA GLN A 107 7.27 -10.34 21.67
C GLN A 107 8.23 -9.99 20.53
N LEU A 108 7.86 -10.27 19.28
CA LEU A 108 8.67 -9.97 18.10
C LEU A 108 9.15 -8.51 18.08
N VAL A 109 8.28 -7.56 18.43
CA VAL A 109 8.62 -6.12 18.37
C VAL A 109 9.21 -5.56 19.66
N SER A 110 9.17 -6.31 20.77
CA SER A 110 9.63 -5.86 22.08
C SER A 110 10.98 -6.46 22.50
N ASP A 111 11.25 -7.70 22.09
CA ASP A 111 12.40 -8.47 22.54
C ASP A 111 13.66 -8.07 21.75
N ASP A 112 14.74 -7.67 22.44
CA ASP A 112 15.96 -7.11 21.79
C ASP A 112 16.60 -8.08 20.80
N ARG A 113 16.43 -9.39 21.02
CA ARG A 113 16.94 -10.44 20.12
C ARG A 113 16.38 -10.34 18.69
N TYR A 114 15.21 -9.70 18.53
CA TYR A 114 14.56 -9.50 17.23
C TYR A 114 14.75 -8.10 16.66
N ARG A 115 15.38 -7.18 17.40
CA ARG A 115 15.55 -5.78 16.97
C ARG A 115 16.17 -5.67 15.58
N SER A 116 17.26 -6.40 15.32
CA SER A 116 17.95 -6.36 14.02
C SER A 116 17.07 -6.84 12.85
N LEU A 117 16.21 -7.84 13.09
CA LEU A 117 15.25 -8.34 12.11
C LEU A 117 14.15 -7.32 11.84
N CYS A 118 13.57 -6.75 12.91
CA CYS A 118 12.57 -5.70 12.82
C CYS A 118 13.12 -4.48 12.08
N ASP A 119 14.32 -4.01 12.41
CA ASP A 119 14.98 -2.89 11.76
C ASP A 119 15.25 -3.16 10.28
N ALA A 120 15.67 -4.38 9.93
CA ALA A 120 15.89 -4.77 8.53
C ALA A 120 14.61 -4.72 7.70
N LEU A 121 13.46 -5.02 8.32
CA LEU A 121 12.14 -5.01 7.68
C LEU A 121 11.37 -3.71 7.89
N LEU A 122 11.98 -2.71 8.53
CA LEU A 122 11.36 -1.42 8.91
C LEU A 122 10.14 -1.58 9.84
N ILE A 123 10.04 -2.69 10.57
CA ILE A 123 8.98 -2.95 11.53
C ILE A 123 9.36 -2.29 12.84
N CYS A 124 8.57 -1.30 13.29
CA CYS A 124 8.84 -0.59 14.53
C CYS A 124 7.84 -0.89 15.65
N GLY A 125 6.78 -1.66 15.38
CA GLY A 125 5.80 -1.99 16.39
C GLY A 125 4.67 -2.89 15.92
N TYR A 126 3.82 -3.22 16.87
CA TYR A 126 2.61 -3.99 16.69
C TYR A 126 1.47 -3.31 17.46
N SER A 127 0.26 -3.40 16.92
CA SER A 127 -0.93 -2.84 17.55
C SER A 127 -2.15 -3.68 17.21
N ASP A 128 -2.96 -4.00 18.21
CA ASP A 128 -4.29 -4.56 17.99
C ASP A 128 -5.18 -3.50 17.32
N MET A 129 -5.61 -3.81 16.10
CA MET A 129 -6.44 -2.93 15.29
C MET A 129 -7.79 -3.57 15.03
N SER A 130 -8.85 -2.80 15.19
CA SER A 130 -10.18 -3.22 14.79
C SER A 130 -10.37 -3.07 13.27
N ARG A 131 -11.40 -3.71 12.72
CA ARG A 131 -11.74 -3.57 11.31
C ARG A 131 -12.09 -2.12 10.97
N GLU A 132 -12.78 -1.43 11.89
CA GLU A 132 -13.32 -0.08 11.72
C GLU A 132 -12.21 0.93 11.47
N ALA A 133 -11.01 0.69 12.01
CA ALA A 133 -9.84 1.53 11.73
C ALA A 133 -9.48 1.58 10.23
N TYR A 134 -9.87 0.57 9.45
CA TYR A 134 -9.67 0.51 7.99
C TYR A 134 -10.86 1.07 7.18
N ALA A 135 -11.95 1.51 7.83
CA ALA A 135 -13.10 2.10 7.16
C ALA A 135 -12.77 3.29 6.25
N PRO A 136 -11.82 4.20 6.58
CA PRO A 136 -11.44 5.29 5.69
C PRO A 136 -10.96 4.82 4.31
N LEU A 137 -10.31 3.66 4.21
CA LEU A 137 -9.85 3.11 2.93
C LEU A 137 -11.01 2.67 2.03
N LEU A 138 -12.10 2.21 2.65
CA LEU A 138 -13.34 1.86 1.95
C LEU A 138 -14.07 3.13 1.49
N ALA A 139 -14.13 4.17 2.33
CA ALA A 139 -14.69 5.46 1.96
C ALA A 139 -13.96 6.06 0.74
N TRP A 140 -12.62 6.08 0.77
CA TRP A 140 -11.80 6.54 -0.36
C TRP A 140 -12.07 5.78 -1.66
N ARG A 141 -12.29 4.46 -1.56
CA ARG A 141 -12.64 3.63 -2.71
C ARG A 141 -13.98 4.06 -3.31
N ASP A 142 -14.98 4.24 -2.44
CA ASP A 142 -16.36 4.49 -2.83
C ASP A 142 -16.53 5.92 -3.35
N GLU A 143 -15.90 6.91 -2.71
CA GLU A 143 -15.82 8.31 -3.17
C GLU A 143 -15.18 8.42 -4.56
N ALA A 144 -14.03 7.76 -4.76
CA ALA A 144 -13.36 7.80 -6.06
C ALA A 144 -14.20 7.15 -7.17
N ALA A 145 -14.93 6.07 -6.84
CA ALA A 145 -15.84 5.43 -7.78
C ALA A 145 -17.03 6.34 -8.14
N ALA A 146 -17.57 7.08 -7.18
CA ALA A 146 -18.67 8.02 -7.39
C ALA A 146 -18.28 9.22 -8.29
N LEU A 147 -17.04 9.69 -8.19
CA LEU A 147 -16.49 10.80 -9.00
C LEU A 147 -16.05 10.38 -10.41
N GLY A 148 -16.43 9.18 -10.86
CA GLY A 148 -16.15 8.72 -12.22
C GLY A 148 -14.73 8.20 -12.43
N SER A 149 -13.95 7.93 -11.38
CA SER A 149 -12.69 7.17 -11.51
C SER A 149 -13.04 5.71 -11.76
N ALA A 150 -13.56 5.41 -12.95
CA ALA A 150 -14.24 4.17 -13.28
C ALA A 150 -13.44 2.95 -12.81
N SER A 151 -14.03 2.20 -11.88
CA SER A 151 -13.60 0.85 -11.56
C SER A 151 -13.81 -0.04 -12.78
N TYR A 152 -12.73 -0.46 -13.41
CA TYR A 152 -12.75 -1.60 -14.33
C TYR A 152 -13.11 -2.87 -13.52
N ARG A 153 -13.75 -3.86 -14.18
CA ARG A 153 -14.68 -4.83 -13.55
C ARG A 153 -14.11 -5.66 -12.39
N ARG A 154 -14.91 -5.75 -11.31
CA ARG A 154 -14.70 -6.53 -10.06
C ARG A 154 -15.03 -8.02 -10.18
N ASN A 155 -14.35 -8.82 -9.35
CA ASN A 155 -14.93 -9.87 -8.51
C ASN A 155 -14.10 -10.05 -7.23
N ALA A 156 -14.63 -9.76 -6.04
CA ALA A 156 -13.98 -10.14 -4.77
C ALA A 156 -14.98 -10.27 -3.59
N ARG A 157 -14.76 -11.31 -2.78
CA ARG A 157 -15.45 -11.72 -1.53
C ARG A 157 -14.81 -11.07 -0.28
N PRO A 158 -15.47 -11.04 0.89
CA PRO A 158 -15.03 -10.25 2.05
C PRO A 158 -14.03 -10.98 2.98
N ALA A 159 -13.09 -10.23 3.58
CA ALA A 159 -12.20 -10.68 4.69
C ALA A 159 -11.92 -9.54 5.71
N ILE A 160 -11.62 -9.87 6.98
CA ILE A 160 -11.41 -8.98 8.16
C ILE A 160 -9.90 -8.84 8.46
N CYS A 161 -9.46 -7.68 8.95
CA CYS A 161 -8.05 -7.28 9.08
C CYS A 161 -7.58 -6.99 10.52
N ALA A 162 -6.31 -7.29 10.88
CA ALA A 162 -5.59 -6.74 12.05
C ALA A 162 -4.21 -6.20 11.59
N GLY A 163 -3.68 -5.10 12.13
CA GLY A 163 -2.53 -4.36 11.57
C GLY A 163 -1.12 -4.87 11.94
N ALA A 164 -0.16 -4.89 11.01
CA ALA A 164 1.27 -4.74 11.33
C ALA A 164 1.62 -3.24 11.36
N GLY A 165 2.24 -2.80 12.45
CA GLY A 165 2.54 -1.38 12.69
C GLY A 165 3.80 -0.92 11.96
N TYR A 166 3.61 0.00 11.00
CA TYR A 166 4.63 0.97 10.61
C TYR A 166 4.15 2.31 11.17
N SER A 167 4.73 2.77 12.28
CA SER A 167 4.45 4.05 12.97
C SER A 167 3.12 4.71 12.59
N GLY A 168 2.00 4.11 13.01
CA GLY A 168 0.63 4.63 12.96
C GLY A 168 0.00 4.93 11.58
N TRP A 169 0.77 5.18 10.54
CA TRP A 169 0.35 5.95 9.37
C TRP A 169 1.36 5.76 8.23
N SER A 170 1.06 4.88 7.26
CA SER A 170 1.87 4.68 6.06
C SER A 170 1.40 5.59 4.92
N HIS A 171 2.34 6.25 4.25
CA HIS A 171 2.08 7.08 3.06
C HIS A 171 2.25 6.22 1.80
N GLY A 172 1.42 6.40 0.78
CA GLY A 172 1.66 5.88 -0.57
C GLY A 172 2.41 6.92 -1.41
N TRP A 173 3.28 6.49 -2.31
CA TRP A 173 4.05 7.38 -3.19
C TRP A 173 3.44 7.45 -4.58
N ALA A 174 3.52 8.62 -5.19
CA ALA A 174 3.52 8.75 -6.65
C ALA A 174 4.96 8.99 -7.11
N LEU A 175 5.48 8.13 -7.99
CA LEU A 175 6.80 8.28 -8.60
C LEU A 175 6.65 8.56 -10.09
N ARG A 176 7.57 9.36 -10.64
CA ARG A 176 7.69 9.71 -12.07
C ARG A 176 9.10 9.39 -12.56
N SER A 177 9.22 9.03 -13.83
CA SER A 177 10.54 8.96 -14.49
C SER A 177 11.12 10.37 -14.66
N ILE A 178 12.43 10.52 -14.47
CA ILE A 178 13.16 11.79 -14.68
C ILE A 178 13.42 12.04 -16.18
N ARG A 179 13.29 11.03 -17.04
CA ARG A 179 13.59 11.13 -18.48
C ARG A 179 12.48 11.78 -19.32
N ARG A 180 11.45 12.34 -18.68
CA ARG A 180 10.35 13.09 -19.30
C ARG A 180 10.00 14.32 -18.48
#